data_AF-A0A1H9NZG7-F1
#
_entry.id   AF-A0A1H9NZG7-F1
#
_cell.length_a   1.000
_cell.length_b   1.000
_cell.length_c   1.000
_cell.angle_alpha   90.00
_cell.angle_beta   90.00
_cell.angle_gamma   90.00
#
_symmetry.space_group_name_H-M   'P 1'
#
loop_
_entity.id
_entity.type
_entity.pdbx_description
1 polymer ?
#
loop_
_entity_poly.entity_id
_entity_poly.type
_entity_poly.pdbx_seq_one_letter_code
_entity_poly.pdbx_strand_id
1 'polypeptide(L)'
;MMKGYKSYKNIQASLKTASSPENYKKIYEQIQSIKSDPFLHKDVINTLEHLWGYFKVKAHPGDKEQFFILLNRCRQQPVISYLYYPEDVRYTLAFISYLLETHPDPYLLQSTLFLPQNEWNTLPDSPPSKI
;
A
#
# COMPACT_ATOMS: atom_id res chain seq x y z
N MET A 1 3.77 -2.28 4.45
CA MET A 1 3.03 -3.55 4.27
C MET A 1 3.25 -4.09 2.87
N MET A 2 2.83 -3.38 1.82
CA MET A 2 2.88 -3.90 0.44
C MET A 2 4.26 -3.89 -0.24
N LYS A 3 5.14 -2.93 0.10
CA LYS A 3 6.57 -2.91 -0.27
C LYS A 3 7.47 -3.50 0.83
N GLY A 4 6.91 -4.39 1.64
CA GLY A 4 7.58 -5.00 2.79
C GLY A 4 7.49 -4.18 4.07
N TYR A 5 7.51 -4.90 5.20
CA TYR A 5 7.48 -4.33 6.55
C TYR A 5 8.83 -3.72 6.97
N LYS A 6 9.94 -4.29 6.49
CA LYS A 6 11.31 -3.83 6.78
C LYS A 6 11.53 -2.39 6.30
N SER A 7 11.14 -2.10 5.06
CA SER A 7 11.27 -0.76 4.47
C SER A 7 10.49 0.29 5.27
N TYR A 8 9.27 -0.05 5.69
CA TYR A 8 8.47 0.80 6.59
C TYR A 8 9.19 1.08 7.92
N LYS A 9 9.73 0.05 8.56
CA LYS A 9 10.44 0.19 9.84
C LYS A 9 11.70 1.04 9.73
N ASN A 10 12.43 0.91 8.63
CA ASN A 10 13.61 1.72 8.38
C ASN A 10 13.24 3.20 8.23
N ILE A 11 12.24 3.53 7.41
CA ILE A 11 11.77 4.92 7.26
C ILE A 11 11.24 5.47 8.59
N GLN A 12 10.46 4.67 9.33
CA GLN A 12 9.97 5.06 10.66
C GLN A 12 11.12 5.38 11.62
N ALA A 13 12.18 4.58 11.62
CA ALA A 13 13.35 4.82 12.47
C ALA A 13 14.09 6.09 12.06
N SER A 14 14.33 6.29 10.75
CA SER A 14 14.97 7.50 10.22
C SER A 14 14.19 8.78 10.54
N LEU A 15 12.85 8.74 10.46
CA LEU A 15 12.01 9.88 10.80
C LEU A 15 12.09 10.26 12.28
N LYS A 16 12.25 9.29 13.18
CA LYS A 16 12.38 9.56 14.63
C LYS A 16 13.68 10.27 14.99
N THR A 17 14.73 10.10 14.18
CA THR A 17 16.05 10.67 14.44
C THR A 17 16.37 11.87 13.55
N ALA A 18 15.47 12.22 12.62
CA ALA A 18 15.64 13.35 11.72
C ALA A 18 15.48 14.69 12.45
N SER A 19 16.51 15.53 12.36
CA SER A 19 16.55 16.85 13.01
C SER A 19 16.97 18.00 12.08
N SER A 20 17.32 17.73 10.82
CA SER A 20 17.70 18.74 9.84
C SER A 20 16.99 18.56 8.50
N PRO A 21 16.82 19.63 7.70
CA PRO A 21 16.25 19.55 6.36
C PRO A 21 16.94 18.52 5.46
N GLU A 22 18.25 18.34 5.55
CA GLU A 22 19.02 17.35 4.79
C GLU A 22 18.64 15.92 5.17
N ASN A 23 18.37 15.65 6.46
CA ASN A 23 17.90 14.34 6.91
C ASN A 23 16.52 14.03 6.32
N TYR A 24 15.61 15.00 6.31
CA TYR A 24 14.29 14.83 5.69
C TYR A 24 14.38 14.63 4.18
N LYS A 25 15.28 15.34 3.49
CA LYS A 25 15.54 15.14 2.04
C LYS A 25 16.03 13.71 1.76
N LYS A 26 16.98 13.19 2.53
CA LYS A 26 17.47 11.81 2.38
C LYS A 26 16.36 10.78 2.62
N ILE A 27 15.51 10.99 3.62
CA ILE A 27 14.36 10.12 3.89
C ILE A 27 13.39 10.14 2.72
N TYR A 28 13.12 11.32 2.15
CA TYR A 28 12.28 11.44 0.96
C TYR A 28 12.86 10.68 -0.23
N GLU A 29 14.16 10.84 -0.53
CA GLU A 29 14.85 10.09 -1.58
C GLU A 29 14.77 8.57 -1.36
N GLN A 30 14.92 8.11 -0.11
CA GLN A 30 14.74 6.70 0.25
C GLN A 30 13.31 6.21 -0.04
N ILE A 31 12.30 7.01 0.31
CA ILE A 31 10.89 6.67 0.02
C ILE A 31 10.67 6.57 -1.48
N GLN A 32 11.20 7.50 -2.29
CA GLN A 32 11.06 7.45 -3.74
C GLN A 32 11.74 6.21 -4.33
N SER A 33 12.92 5.85 -3.84
CA SER A 33 13.58 4.60 -4.23
C SER A 33 12.69 3.38 -3.93
N ILE A 34 12.12 3.28 -2.72
CA ILE A 34 11.25 2.16 -2.32
C ILE A 34 9.97 2.09 -3.17
N LYS A 35 9.41 3.24 -3.60
CA LYS A 35 8.23 3.26 -4.47
C LYS A 35 8.53 2.61 -5.83
N SER A 36 9.74 2.79 -6.34
CA SER A 36 10.22 2.26 -7.61
C SER A 36 10.62 0.78 -7.56
N ASP A 37 10.89 0.23 -6.37
CA ASP A 37 11.25 -1.20 -6.22
C ASP A 37 10.11 -2.13 -6.64
N PRO A 38 10.38 -3.34 -7.16
CA PRO A 38 9.32 -4.33 -7.41
C PRO A 38 8.55 -4.69 -6.13
N PHE A 39 7.25 -4.97 -6.27
CA PHE A 39 6.47 -5.58 -5.21
C PHE A 39 6.84 -7.05 -5.07
N LEU A 40 7.11 -7.50 -3.84
CA LEU A 40 7.25 -8.92 -3.56
C LEU A 40 5.87 -9.56 -3.45
N HIS A 41 5.66 -10.66 -4.15
CA HIS A 41 4.36 -11.34 -4.19
C HIS A 41 3.85 -11.69 -2.78
N LYS A 42 4.74 -12.24 -1.94
CA LYS A 42 4.44 -12.57 -0.54
C LYS A 42 3.92 -11.37 0.27
N ASP A 43 4.54 -10.20 0.11
CA ASP A 43 4.15 -9.00 0.85
C ASP A 43 2.80 -8.46 0.40
N VAL A 44 2.46 -8.64 -0.89
CA VAL A 44 1.14 -8.31 -1.41
C VAL A 44 0.08 -9.25 -0.86
N ILE A 45 0.30 -10.57 -0.85
CA ILE A 45 -0.63 -11.53 -0.24
C ILE A 45 -0.90 -11.19 1.23
N ASN A 46 0.15 -10.95 2.02
CA ASN A 46 0.02 -10.56 3.42
C ASN A 46 -0.78 -9.26 3.59
N THR A 47 -0.61 -8.31 2.65
CA THR A 47 -1.35 -7.05 2.66
C THR A 47 -2.83 -7.28 2.36
N LEU A 48 -3.18 -8.11 1.38
CA LEU A 48 -4.57 -8.46 1.07
C LEU A 48 -5.26 -9.14 2.26
N GLU A 49 -4.59 -10.06 2.94
CA GLU A 49 -5.10 -10.69 4.17
C GLU A 49 -5.35 -9.68 5.29
N HIS A 50 -4.43 -8.71 5.46
CA HIS A 50 -4.62 -7.64 6.43
C HIS A 50 -5.81 -6.74 6.09
N LEU A 51 -5.99 -6.41 4.81
CA LEU A 51 -7.14 -5.62 4.35
C LEU A 51 -8.46 -6.35 4.63
N TRP A 52 -8.53 -7.65 4.37
CA TRP A 52 -9.68 -8.46 4.75
C TRP A 52 -10.01 -8.40 6.25
N GLY A 53 -8.98 -8.27 7.10
CA GLY A 53 -9.14 -8.13 8.55
C GLY A 53 -10.08 -7.00 8.99
N TYR A 54 -10.20 -5.93 8.20
CA TYR A 54 -11.11 -4.81 8.47
C TYR A 54 -12.58 -5.15 8.19
N PHE A 55 -12.83 -6.06 7.24
CA PHE A 55 -14.18 -6.41 6.79
C PHE A 55 -14.73 -7.67 7.47
N LYS A 56 -13.87 -8.56 7.98
CA LYS A 56 -14.23 -9.91 8.43
C LYS A 56 -15.41 -10.02 9.41
N VAL A 57 -15.70 -8.96 10.18
CA VAL A 57 -16.79 -8.93 11.18
C VAL A 57 -18.09 -8.37 10.60
N LYS A 58 -18.01 -7.54 9.55
CA LYS A 58 -19.14 -6.78 8.98
C LYS A 58 -19.62 -7.36 7.64
N ALA A 59 -18.74 -8.01 6.91
CA ALA A 59 -19.01 -8.54 5.59
C ALA A 59 -19.98 -9.73 5.64
N HIS A 60 -20.74 -9.93 4.56
CA HIS A 60 -21.67 -11.04 4.46
C HIS A 60 -20.90 -12.37 4.35
N PRO A 61 -21.51 -13.51 4.72
CA PRO A 61 -20.87 -14.81 4.58
C PRO A 61 -20.37 -15.11 3.14
N GLY A 62 -21.11 -14.67 2.12
CA GLY A 62 -20.73 -14.82 0.71
C GLY A 62 -19.49 -14.00 0.31
N ASP A 63 -19.30 -12.82 0.93
CA ASP A 63 -18.12 -11.97 0.67
C ASP A 63 -16.83 -12.64 1.12
N LYS A 64 -16.89 -13.38 2.24
CA LYS A 64 -15.76 -14.15 2.75
C LYS A 64 -15.34 -15.22 1.75
N GLU A 65 -16.28 -16.02 1.27
CA GLU A 65 -16.00 -17.09 0.31
C GLU A 65 -15.39 -16.50 -0.97
N GLN A 66 -16.02 -15.45 -1.51
CA GLN A 66 -15.53 -14.77 -2.69
C GLN A 66 -14.12 -14.20 -2.52
N PHE A 67 -13.83 -13.56 -1.37
CA PHE A 67 -12.51 -13.04 -1.06
C PHE A 67 -11.44 -14.14 -1.08
N PHE A 68 -11.70 -15.28 -0.44
CA PHE A 68 -10.71 -16.36 -0.36
C PHE A 68 -10.52 -17.10 -1.69
N ILE A 69 -11.54 -17.15 -2.56
CA ILE A 69 -11.39 -17.63 -3.94
C ILE A 69 -10.40 -16.74 -4.71
N LEU A 70 -10.58 -15.41 -4.65
CA LEU A 70 -9.71 -14.45 -5.32
C LEU A 70 -8.28 -14.47 -4.74
N LEU A 71 -8.15 -14.51 -3.42
CA LEU A 71 -6.86 -14.60 -2.73
C LEU A 71 -6.11 -15.89 -3.10
N ASN A 72 -6.82 -17.01 -3.24
CA ASN A 72 -6.20 -18.26 -3.63
C ASN A 72 -5.67 -18.23 -5.06
N ARG A 73 -6.39 -17.60 -5.99
CA ARG A 73 -5.89 -17.37 -7.36
C ARG A 73 -4.60 -16.56 -7.34
N CYS A 74 -4.53 -15.50 -6.53
CA CYS A 74 -3.30 -14.73 -6.35
C CYS A 74 -2.15 -15.64 -5.87
N ARG A 75 -2.35 -16.42 -4.81
CA ARG A 75 -1.31 -17.30 -4.24
C ARG A 75 -0.78 -18.37 -5.20
N GLN A 76 -1.59 -18.81 -6.15
CA GLN A 76 -1.21 -19.83 -7.13
C GLN A 76 -0.36 -19.29 -8.28
N GLN A 77 -0.18 -17.97 -8.37
CA GLN A 77 0.67 -17.39 -9.40
C GLN A 77 2.15 -17.74 -9.14
N PRO A 78 2.90 -18.22 -10.14
CA PRO A 78 4.32 -18.58 -9.98
C PRO A 78 5.25 -17.35 -9.89
N VAL A 79 4.70 -16.15 -9.66
CA VAL A 79 5.43 -14.89 -9.73
C VAL A 79 6.02 -14.55 -8.36
N ILE A 80 7.32 -14.30 -8.30
CA ILE A 80 8.02 -13.93 -7.06
C ILE A 80 7.91 -12.42 -6.79
N SER A 81 7.98 -11.59 -7.83
CA SER A 81 7.87 -10.14 -7.72
C SER A 81 7.36 -9.51 -9.01
N TYR A 82 6.81 -8.30 -8.93
CA TYR A 82 6.29 -7.58 -10.09
C TYR A 82 6.34 -6.06 -9.90
N LEU A 83 6.55 -5.32 -10.99
CA LEU A 83 6.48 -3.85 -11.00
C LEU A 83 5.03 -3.34 -11.00
N TYR A 84 4.13 -4.10 -11.62
CA TYR A 84 2.70 -3.80 -11.73
C TYR A 84 1.87 -4.99 -11.21
N TYR A 85 0.70 -4.72 -10.64
CA TYR A 85 -0.14 -5.78 -10.11
C TYR A 85 -0.63 -6.74 -11.22
N PRO A 86 -0.45 -8.06 -11.04
CA PRO A 86 -1.08 -9.06 -11.88
C PRO A 86 -2.60 -8.94 -11.87
N GLU A 87 -3.24 -9.53 -12.87
CA GLU A 87 -4.70 -9.48 -13.03
C GLU A 87 -5.46 -9.95 -11.79
N ASP A 88 -5.14 -11.12 -11.23
CA ASP A 88 -5.80 -11.63 -10.02
C ASP A 88 -5.66 -10.69 -8.81
N VAL A 89 -4.50 -10.05 -8.67
CA VAL A 89 -4.26 -9.06 -7.60
C VAL A 89 -5.13 -7.82 -7.80
N ARG A 90 -5.24 -7.34 -9.04
CA ARG A 90 -6.12 -6.19 -9.38
C ARG A 90 -7.58 -6.52 -9.12
N TYR A 91 -8.05 -7.72 -9.48
CA TYR A 91 -9.41 -8.14 -9.18
C TYR A 91 -9.67 -8.25 -7.68
N THR A 92 -8.70 -8.76 -6.92
CA THR A 92 -8.83 -8.83 -5.46
C THR A 92 -8.90 -7.43 -4.84
N LEU A 93 -8.07 -6.48 -5.32
CA LEU A 93 -8.12 -5.08 -4.87
C LEU A 93 -9.44 -4.39 -5.25
N ALA A 94 -9.98 -4.66 -6.44
CA ALA A 94 -11.29 -4.16 -6.84
C ALA A 94 -12.39 -4.69 -5.93
N PHE A 95 -12.35 -5.97 -5.58
CA PHE A 95 -13.29 -6.57 -4.63
C PHE A 95 -13.17 -5.94 -3.23
N ILE A 96 -11.96 -5.69 -2.75
CA ILE A 96 -11.75 -4.96 -1.48
C ILE A 96 -12.30 -3.53 -1.56
N SER A 97 -12.17 -2.86 -2.70
CA SER A 97 -12.72 -1.51 -2.91
C SER A 97 -14.25 -1.53 -2.82
N TYR A 98 -14.90 -2.52 -3.44
CA TYR A 98 -16.34 -2.76 -3.28
C TYR A 98 -16.72 -2.99 -1.80
N LEU A 99 -15.96 -3.79 -1.05
CA LEU A 99 -16.21 -4.00 0.38
C LEU A 99 -16.06 -2.71 1.19
N LEU A 100 -15.16 -1.80 0.79
CA LEU A 100 -14.98 -0.51 1.44
C LEU A 100 -16.16 0.43 1.17
N GLU A 101 -16.77 0.35 -0.01
CA GLU A 101 -17.98 1.12 -0.32
C GLU A 101 -19.20 0.61 0.47
N THR A 102 -19.35 -0.71 0.61
CA THR A 102 -20.48 -1.33 1.32
C THR A 102 -20.32 -1.33 2.84
N HIS A 103 -19.09 -1.42 3.32
CA HIS A 103 -18.73 -1.42 4.73
C HIS A 103 -17.62 -0.40 5.01
N PRO A 104 -17.93 0.92 4.97
CA PRO A 104 -16.95 1.96 5.16
C PRO A 104 -16.15 1.79 6.44
N ASP A 105 -14.84 1.95 6.32
CA ASP A 105 -13.89 1.98 7.43
C ASP A 105 -13.13 3.30 7.38
N PRO A 106 -13.24 4.16 8.42
CA PRO A 106 -12.61 5.49 8.42
C PRO A 106 -11.10 5.47 8.22
N TYR A 107 -10.43 4.41 8.70
CA TYR A 107 -8.99 4.27 8.56
C TYR A 107 -8.62 3.89 7.12
N LEU A 108 -9.31 2.93 6.52
CA LEU A 108 -9.07 2.54 5.13
C LEU A 108 -9.46 3.63 4.12
N LEU A 109 -10.48 4.44 4.41
CA LEU A 109 -10.87 5.57 3.56
C LEU A 109 -9.78 6.64 3.44
N GLN A 110 -8.88 6.74 4.42
CA GLN A 110 -7.73 7.66 4.37
C GLN A 110 -6.50 7.03 3.71
N SER A 111 -6.58 5.75 3.31
CA SER A 111 -5.47 5.02 2.73
C SER A 111 -5.19 5.46 1.29
N THR A 112 -3.93 5.77 1.00
CA THR A 112 -3.45 6.05 -0.36
C THR A 112 -3.56 4.85 -1.31
N LEU A 113 -3.84 3.64 -0.78
CA LEU A 113 -4.10 2.46 -1.60
C LEU A 113 -5.39 2.61 -2.44
N PHE A 114 -6.41 3.27 -1.89
CA PHE A 114 -7.72 3.45 -2.53
C PHE A 114 -7.93 4.90 -3.00
N LEU A 115 -7.08 5.84 -2.57
CA LEU A 115 -7.05 7.24 -3.00
C LEU A 115 -5.66 7.60 -3.56
N PRO A 116 -5.33 7.22 -4.81
CA PRO A 116 -4.03 7.51 -5.42
C PRO A 116 -3.81 9.00 -5.75
N GLN A 117 -4.84 9.84 -5.66
CA GLN A 117 -4.82 11.23 -6.13
C GLN A 117 -4.29 12.26 -5.10
N ASN A 118 -3.78 11.83 -3.94
CA ASN A 118 -3.14 12.76 -3.02
C ASN A 118 -1.70 13.02 -3.46
N GLU A 119 -1.43 14.23 -3.96
CA GLU A 119 -0.08 14.75 -4.18
C GLU A 119 0.66 14.84 -2.84
N TRP A 120 1.27 13.73 -2.44
CA TRP A 120 1.97 13.65 -1.16
C TRP A 120 3.44 14.03 -1.32
N ASN A 121 3.84 15.12 -0.66
CA ASN A 121 5.23 15.58 -0.53
C ASN A 121 5.96 15.86 -1.86
N THR A 122 5.37 16.65 -2.76
CA THR A 122 6.14 17.23 -3.88
C THR A 122 7.19 18.18 -3.32
N LEU A 123 8.48 17.83 -3.43
CA LEU A 123 9.55 18.79 -3.19
C LEU A 123 9.55 19.79 -4.36
N PRO A 124 9.53 21.11 -4.10
CA PRO A 124 9.66 22.08 -5.18
C PRO A 124 11.03 21.92 -5.85
N ASP A 125 11.04 21.85 -7.19
CA ASP A 125 12.26 21.68 -7.99
C ASP A 125 13.25 22.86 -7.85
N SER A 126 12.85 23.95 -7.21
CA SER A 126 13.71 25.08 -6.88
C SER A 126 13.22 25.82 -5.62
N PRO A 127 14.13 26.38 -4.79
CA PRO A 127 13.72 27.27 -3.70
C PRO A 127 12.98 28.48 -4.27
N PRO A 128 11.97 29.01 -3.56
CA PRO A 128 11.25 30.20 -4.00
C PRO A 128 12.27 31.32 -4.22
N SER A 129 12.26 31.90 -5.41
CA SER A 129 13.05 33.09 -5.74
C SER A 129 12.72 34.16 -4.69
N LYS A 130 13.74 34.59 -3.94
CA LYS A 130 13.60 35.68 -2.98
C LYS A 130 13.11 36.91 -3.76
N ILE A 131 11.90 37.37 -3.44
CA ILE A 131 11.38 38.69 -3.83
C ILE A 131 11.96 39.72 -2.87
#